data_AF-A0A8H4WMI5-F1
#
_entry.id   AF-A0A8H4WMI5-F1
#
_cell.length_a   1.000
_cell.length_b   1.000
_cell.length_c   1.000
_cell.angle_alpha   90.00
_cell.angle_beta   90.00
_cell.angle_gamma   90.00
#
_symmetry.space_group_name_H-M   'P 1'
#
loop_
_entity.id
_entity.type
_entity.pdbx_description
1 polymer ?
#
loop_
_entity_poly.entity_id
_entity_poly.type
_entity_poly.pdbx_seq_one_letter_code
_entity_poly.pdbx_strand_id
1 'polypeptide(L)'
;MGLPTPGAESKEGFDKRFSGDVLKIEVFGPKQPHLSVVDVPGLFHNDTIYQTKEDLEIVRRLMNDYMENPRSIILRAVMDARVNLSNQEVFRLARQADNDGSRTVGVITKCDALQRGDEKEVLNIAQNTVEKLTHGWFLVKNRSTQDLRDGVTLQERDVSEKSFFDTTSPWNVLSKERVGVKSLIRFLSKLLLSHIRKEFPALSSEIEALVKKTQEQLKGYGEPRQTLSQQRR
;
A
#
# COMPACT_ATOMS: atom_id res chain seq x y z
N MET A 1 -13.06 7.49 14.05
CA MET A 1 -12.96 8.68 13.20
C MET A 1 -14.04 9.66 13.61
N GLY A 2 -13.71 10.61 14.48
CA GLY A 2 -14.64 11.65 14.92
C GLY A 2 -14.16 12.99 14.37
N LEU A 3 -14.96 13.60 13.50
CA LEU A 3 -14.79 15.03 13.20
C LEU A 3 -15.18 15.81 14.45
N PRO A 4 -14.44 16.86 14.85
CA PRO A 4 -14.83 17.67 15.99
C PRO A 4 -16.10 18.45 15.66
N THR A 5 -17.10 18.34 16.52
CA THR A 5 -18.27 19.23 16.53
C THR A 5 -17.85 20.64 16.94
N PRO A 6 -18.40 21.70 16.33
CA PRO A 6 -18.06 23.07 16.70
C PRO A 6 -18.72 23.41 18.04
N GLY A 7 -17.90 23.56 19.10
CA GLY A 7 -18.36 23.94 20.45
C GLY A 7 -17.76 23.15 21.62
N ALA A 8 -16.89 22.15 21.37
CA ALA A 8 -16.17 21.50 22.45
C ALA A 8 -14.89 22.27 22.81
N GLU A 9 -14.82 22.69 24.07
CA GLU A 9 -13.66 23.32 24.70
C GLU A 9 -12.36 22.56 24.39
N SER A 10 -11.30 23.34 24.15
CA SER A 10 -9.94 22.93 23.87
C SER A 10 -9.45 21.87 24.84
N LYS A 11 -9.55 20.59 24.47
CA LYS A 11 -8.81 19.53 25.16
C LYS A 11 -7.38 19.53 24.64
N GLU A 12 -6.51 20.19 25.40
CA GLU A 12 -5.07 19.97 25.40
C GLU A 12 -4.79 18.45 25.53
N GLY A 13 -3.98 17.90 24.63
CA GLY A 13 -3.53 16.49 24.72
C GLY A 13 -3.58 15.65 23.44
N PHE A 14 -3.39 16.22 22.25
CA PHE A 14 -3.05 15.43 21.04
C PHE A 14 -1.65 15.77 20.55
N ASP A 15 -0.65 15.46 21.38
CA ASP A 15 0.76 15.74 21.09
C ASP A 15 1.41 14.71 20.14
N LYS A 16 0.66 13.66 19.74
CA LYS A 16 1.06 12.70 18.70
C LYS A 16 -0.14 12.34 17.83
N ARG A 17 -0.12 12.77 16.57
CA ARG A 17 -1.16 12.43 15.58
C ARG A 17 -0.86 11.14 14.82
N PHE A 18 0.40 10.71 14.82
CA PHE A 18 0.83 9.46 14.22
C PHE A 18 1.22 8.47 15.31
N SER A 19 0.61 7.28 15.27
CA SER A 19 1.02 6.14 16.06
C SER A 19 1.61 5.07 15.13
N GLY A 20 2.56 4.29 15.63
CA GLY A 20 3.04 3.08 14.96
C GLY A 20 2.04 1.92 15.03
N ASP A 21 0.88 2.12 15.66
CA ASP A 21 -0.15 1.10 15.79
C ASP A 21 -0.77 0.75 14.43
N VAL A 22 -0.84 -0.55 14.14
CA VAL A 22 -1.39 -1.05 12.88
C VAL A 22 -2.90 -1.28 13.03
N LEU A 23 -3.70 -0.54 12.27
CA LEU A 23 -5.14 -0.80 12.15
C LEU A 23 -5.38 -1.94 11.17
N LYS A 24 -5.78 -3.11 11.68
CA LYS A 24 -6.13 -4.27 10.86
C LYS A 24 -7.64 -4.31 10.60
N ILE A 25 -8.02 -4.27 9.33
CA ILE A 25 -9.41 -4.43 8.89
C ILE A 25 -9.51 -5.73 8.10
N GLU A 26 -10.32 -6.67 8.59
CA GLU A 26 -10.55 -7.95 7.91
C GLU A 26 -11.96 -7.97 7.32
N VAL A 27 -12.04 -8.20 6.02
CA VAL A 27 -13.30 -8.27 5.28
C VAL A 27 -13.44 -9.67 4.70
N PHE A 28 -14.50 -10.37 5.08
CA PHE A 28 -14.79 -11.73 4.63
C PHE A 28 -15.96 -11.74 3.64
N GLY A 29 -15.83 -12.52 2.56
CA GLY A 29 -16.94 -12.75 1.64
C GLY A 29 -16.59 -13.65 0.46
N PRO A 30 -17.57 -14.36 -0.13
CA PRO A 30 -17.33 -15.31 -1.22
C PRO A 30 -16.87 -14.66 -2.54
N LYS A 31 -17.03 -13.34 -2.66
CA LYS A 31 -16.63 -12.54 -3.83
C LYS A 31 -15.36 -11.72 -3.59
N GLN A 32 -14.76 -11.80 -2.40
CA GLN A 32 -13.61 -10.97 -2.06
C GLN A 32 -12.31 -11.63 -2.54
N PRO A 33 -11.38 -10.86 -3.13
CA PRO A 33 -10.07 -11.37 -3.49
C PRO A 33 -9.24 -11.65 -2.23
N HIS A 34 -8.44 -12.72 -2.25
CA HIS A 34 -7.43 -12.99 -1.22
C HIS A 34 -6.25 -12.04 -1.42
N LEU A 35 -6.40 -10.80 -0.93
CA LEU A 35 -5.39 -9.76 -1.01
C LEU A 35 -5.28 -9.06 0.33
N SER A 36 -4.05 -8.92 0.82
CA SER A 36 -3.72 -8.06 1.95
C SER A 36 -3.04 -6.82 1.40
N VAL A 37 -3.62 -5.65 1.69
CA VAL A 37 -3.04 -4.35 1.34
C VAL A 37 -2.73 -3.64 2.64
N VAL A 38 -1.50 -3.15 2.75
CA VAL A 38 -1.09 -2.27 3.84
C VAL A 38 -1.04 -0.87 3.25
N ASP A 39 -1.87 0.03 3.77
CA ASP A 39 -1.82 1.44 3.42
C ASP A 39 -0.85 2.13 4.39
N VAL A 40 0.21 2.71 3.84
CA VAL A 40 1.17 3.50 4.59
C VAL A 40 0.86 4.98 4.38
N PRO A 41 0.90 5.80 5.44
CA PRO A 41 0.67 7.23 5.31
C PRO A 41 1.62 7.83 4.26
N GLY A 42 1.08 8.63 3.36
CA GLY A 42 1.86 9.24 2.29
C GLY A 42 2.95 10.17 2.83
N LEU A 43 4.06 10.28 2.09
CA LEU A 43 5.10 11.26 2.40
C LEU A 43 4.59 12.68 2.10
N PHE A 44 4.40 13.47 3.13
CA PHE A 44 4.07 14.89 3.02
C PHE A 44 5.34 15.70 3.30
N HIS A 45 5.62 16.72 2.48
CA HIS A 45 6.83 17.53 2.63
C HIS A 45 6.56 18.95 3.14
N ASN A 46 5.30 19.38 3.17
CA ASN A 46 4.96 20.70 3.69
C ASN A 46 4.66 20.59 5.19
N ASP A 47 5.53 21.21 5.99
CA ASP A 47 5.31 21.52 7.41
C ASP A 47 4.01 22.35 7.52
N THR A 48 2.87 21.67 7.57
CA THR A 48 1.60 22.33 7.91
C THR A 48 1.58 22.47 9.43
N ILE A 49 0.87 23.46 9.96
CA ILE A 49 0.71 23.85 11.38
C ILE A 49 0.38 22.67 12.34
N TYR A 50 0.13 21.49 11.81
CA TYR A 50 -0.39 20.30 12.46
C TYR A 50 0.51 19.06 12.40
N GLN A 51 1.71 19.12 11.80
CA GLN A 51 2.60 17.97 11.59
C GLN A 51 4.05 18.36 11.87
N THR A 52 4.73 17.65 12.78
CA THR A 52 6.12 17.93 13.15
C THR A 52 7.11 17.12 12.30
N LYS A 53 8.39 17.53 12.27
CA LYS A 53 9.46 16.76 11.60
C LYS A 53 9.64 15.35 12.17
N GLU A 54 9.30 15.16 13.44
CA GLU A 54 9.32 13.87 14.14
C GLU A 54 8.27 12.91 13.56
N ASP A 55 7.09 13.41 13.23
CA ASP A 55 6.04 12.61 12.57
C ASP A 55 6.51 12.10 11.19
N LEU A 56 7.22 12.94 10.42
CA LEU A 56 7.79 12.54 9.13
C LEU A 56 8.86 11.46 9.27
N GLU A 57 9.66 11.53 10.32
CA GLU A 57 10.69 10.52 10.59
C GLU A 57 10.08 9.17 10.99
N ILE A 58 8.99 9.18 11.77
CA ILE A 58 8.22 7.98 12.10
C ILE A 58 7.61 7.36 10.83
N VAL A 59 6.98 8.17 9.98
CA VAL A 59 6.39 7.68 8.71
C VAL A 59 7.47 7.10 7.79
N ARG A 60 8.61 7.77 7.65
CA ARG A 60 9.75 7.26 6.86
C ARG A 60 10.28 5.94 7.40
N ARG A 61 10.42 5.81 8.72
CA ARG A 61 10.87 4.55 9.35
C ARG A 61 9.89 3.42 9.06
N LEU A 62 8.60 3.65 9.29
CA LEU A 62 7.55 2.66 8.98
C LEU A 62 7.58 2.26 7.51
N MET A 63 7.67 3.22 6.59
CA MET A 63 7.77 2.92 5.16
C MET A 63 9.01 2.10 4.82
N ASN A 64 10.18 2.45 5.36
CA ASN A 64 11.40 1.69 5.16
C ASN A 64 11.29 0.27 5.70
N ASP A 65 10.75 0.07 6.91
CA ASP A 65 10.58 -1.26 7.50
C ASP A 65 9.71 -2.17 6.59
N TYR A 66 8.64 -1.60 6.00
CA TYR A 66 7.78 -2.34 5.06
C TYR A 66 8.42 -2.56 3.68
N MET A 67 9.22 -1.62 3.18
CA MET A 67 9.90 -1.69 1.87
C MET A 67 11.16 -2.56 1.88
N GLU A 68 11.91 -2.57 2.97
CA GLU A 68 13.10 -3.42 3.16
C GLU A 68 12.73 -4.90 3.15
N ASN A 69 11.54 -5.26 3.63
CA ASN A 69 11.08 -6.63 3.60
C ASN A 69 10.95 -7.13 2.14
N PRO A 70 11.79 -8.09 1.68
CA PRO A 70 11.78 -8.58 0.29
C PRO A 70 10.46 -9.25 -0.09
N ARG A 71 9.65 -9.65 0.89
CA ARG A 71 8.36 -10.32 0.73
C ARG A 71 7.21 -9.35 0.42
N SER A 72 7.42 -8.06 0.59
CA SER A 72 6.44 -7.02 0.30
C SER A 72 6.44 -6.65 -1.18
N ILE A 73 5.26 -6.59 -1.79
CA ILE A 73 5.06 -5.98 -3.11
C ILE A 73 4.87 -4.49 -2.92
N ILE A 74 5.65 -3.70 -3.67
CA ILE A 74 5.59 -2.24 -3.59
C ILE A 74 4.56 -1.75 -4.62
N LEU A 75 3.43 -1.27 -4.11
CA LEU A 75 2.43 -0.57 -4.92
C LEU A 75 2.76 0.92 -4.97
N ARG A 76 3.20 1.37 -6.13
CA ARG A 76 3.56 2.76 -6.35
C ARG A 76 2.37 3.50 -6.93
N ALA A 77 1.59 4.14 -6.07
CA ALA A 77 0.46 4.97 -6.47
C ALA A 77 0.93 6.38 -6.86
N VAL A 78 0.59 6.82 -8.07
CA VAL A 78 0.80 8.19 -8.54
C VAL A 78 -0.56 8.83 -8.73
N MET A 79 -0.82 9.90 -7.99
CA MET A 79 -2.09 10.62 -8.05
C MET A 79 -2.07 11.77 -9.07
N ASP A 80 -0.89 12.26 -9.41
CA ASP A 80 -0.69 13.37 -10.34
C ASP A 80 0.70 13.24 -10.99
N ALA A 81 0.77 13.33 -12.33
CA ALA A 81 2.01 13.26 -13.08
C ALA A 81 2.84 14.56 -12.99
N ARG A 82 2.27 15.66 -12.48
CA ARG A 82 2.89 17.00 -12.42
C ARG A 82 4.13 17.16 -11.55
N VAL A 83 4.75 16.09 -11.06
CA VAL A 83 5.92 16.18 -10.17
C VAL A 83 5.54 16.79 -8.82
N ASN A 84 4.88 16.01 -7.97
CA ASN A 84 5.01 16.25 -6.54
C ASN A 84 6.41 15.75 -6.11
N LEU A 85 7.20 16.59 -5.42
CA LEU A 85 8.47 16.15 -4.80
C LEU A 85 8.28 14.90 -3.93
N SER A 86 7.11 14.77 -3.28
CA SER A 86 6.70 13.57 -2.55
C SER A 86 6.71 12.31 -3.42
N ASN A 87 6.26 12.41 -4.69
CA ASN A 87 6.30 11.29 -5.62
C ASN A 87 7.75 10.91 -5.92
N GLN A 88 8.63 11.88 -6.15
CA GLN A 88 10.06 11.62 -6.38
C GLN A 88 10.75 10.92 -5.21
N GLU A 89 10.37 11.26 -3.97
CA GLU A 89 10.92 10.58 -2.79
C GLU A 89 10.45 9.13 -2.70
N VAL A 90 9.15 8.85 -2.93
CA VAL A 90 8.63 7.49 -3.04
C VAL A 90 9.33 6.72 -4.15
N PHE A 91 9.64 7.38 -5.27
CA PHE A 91 10.32 6.78 -6.41
C PHE A 91 11.76 6.40 -6.05
N ARG A 92 12.46 7.28 -5.34
CA ARG A 92 13.82 7.02 -4.84
C ARG A 92 13.83 5.89 -3.82
N LEU A 93 12.90 5.88 -2.87
CA LEU A 93 12.79 4.83 -1.86
C LEU A 93 12.45 3.47 -2.48
N ALA A 94 11.51 3.44 -3.42
CA ALA A 94 11.18 2.22 -4.16
C ALA A 94 12.40 1.70 -4.95
N ARG A 95 13.17 2.58 -5.58
CA ARG A 95 14.39 2.18 -6.31
C ARG A 95 15.53 1.73 -5.39
N GLN A 96 15.64 2.33 -4.21
CA GLN A 96 16.61 1.94 -3.18
C GLN A 96 16.28 0.54 -2.63
N ALA A 97 15.00 0.24 -2.46
CA ALA A 97 14.54 -1.07 -2.00
C ALA A 97 14.54 -2.13 -3.11
N ASP A 98 14.25 -1.76 -4.36
CA ASP A 98 14.10 -2.67 -5.51
C ASP A 98 14.71 -2.07 -6.77
N ASN A 99 16.00 -2.32 -6.98
CA ASN A 99 16.72 -1.83 -8.16
C ASN A 99 16.29 -2.53 -9.46
N ASP A 100 15.82 -3.79 -9.38
CA ASP A 100 15.39 -4.58 -10.54
C ASP A 100 13.92 -4.31 -10.92
N GLY A 101 13.18 -3.55 -10.11
CA GLY A 101 11.75 -3.29 -10.32
C GLY A 101 10.89 -4.55 -10.31
N SER A 102 11.42 -5.65 -9.78
CA SER A 102 10.84 -7.00 -9.86
C SER A 102 9.62 -7.17 -8.96
N ARG A 103 9.45 -6.28 -7.98
CA ARG A 103 8.32 -6.26 -7.02
C ARG A 103 7.59 -4.93 -6.98
N THR A 104 7.92 -4.02 -7.91
CA THR A 104 7.31 -2.68 -7.99
C THR A 104 6.25 -2.64 -9.09
N VAL A 105 5.03 -2.27 -8.72
CA VAL A 105 3.90 -2.09 -9.64
C VAL A 105 3.46 -0.63 -9.61
N GLY A 106 3.45 0.02 -10.77
CA GLY A 106 2.96 1.38 -10.92
C GLY A 106 1.44 1.42 -11.03
N VAL A 107 0.78 2.30 -10.28
CA VAL A 107 -0.66 2.54 -10.35
C VAL A 107 -0.89 4.04 -10.46
N ILE A 108 -1.54 4.47 -11.53
CA ILE A 108 -1.95 5.85 -11.75
C ILE A 108 -3.41 5.96 -11.34
N THR A 109 -3.67 6.83 -10.36
CA THR A 109 -5.01 7.11 -9.83
C THR A 109 -5.44 8.52 -10.24
N LYS A 110 -6.74 8.82 -10.12
CA LYS A 110 -7.31 10.17 -10.39
C LYS A 110 -7.03 10.70 -11.80
N CYS A 111 -7.13 9.84 -12.81
CA CYS A 111 -6.97 10.25 -14.23
C CYS A 111 -8.04 11.25 -14.68
N ASP A 112 -9.13 11.40 -13.93
CA ASP A 112 -10.21 12.35 -14.15
C ASP A 112 -9.89 13.79 -13.70
N ALA A 113 -8.93 13.96 -12.79
CA ALA A 113 -8.55 15.27 -12.24
C ALA A 113 -7.44 15.97 -13.06
N LEU A 114 -6.98 15.36 -14.15
CA LEU A 114 -5.92 15.90 -14.99
C LEU A 114 -6.44 17.09 -15.81
N GLN A 115 -5.64 18.16 -15.90
CA GLN A 115 -5.98 19.27 -16.80
C GLN A 115 -5.72 18.87 -18.25
N ARG A 116 -6.50 19.45 -19.17
CA ARG A 116 -6.37 19.24 -20.62
C ARG A 116 -4.97 19.66 -21.07
N GLY A 117 -4.14 18.68 -21.43
CA GLY A 117 -2.75 18.87 -21.83
C GLY A 117 -1.80 17.82 -21.23
N ASP A 118 -2.02 17.46 -19.97
CA ASP A 118 -1.11 16.58 -19.21
C ASP A 118 -1.38 15.08 -19.47
N GLU A 119 -2.53 14.75 -20.05
CA GLU A 119 -2.93 13.38 -20.36
C GLU A 119 -1.91 12.66 -21.25
N LYS A 120 -1.21 13.40 -22.12
CA LYS A 120 -0.16 12.83 -22.99
C LYS A 120 1.09 12.41 -22.22
N GLU A 121 1.48 13.19 -21.22
CA GLU A 121 2.66 12.87 -20.39
C GLU A 121 2.36 11.68 -19.49
N VAL A 122 1.17 11.64 -18.90
CA VAL A 122 0.68 10.49 -18.13
C VAL A 122 0.57 9.25 -19.00
N LEU A 123 0.14 9.39 -20.26
CA LEU A 123 0.10 8.29 -21.22
C LEU A 123 1.51 7.73 -21.50
N ASN A 124 2.52 8.60 -21.64
CA ASN A 124 3.91 8.16 -21.84
C ASN A 124 4.46 7.43 -20.59
N ILE A 125 4.07 7.85 -19.38
CA ILE A 125 4.38 7.12 -18.15
C ILE A 125 3.67 5.76 -18.17
N ALA A 126 2.37 5.74 -18.50
CA ALA A 126 1.58 4.52 -18.58
C ALA A 126 2.11 3.51 -19.60
N GLN A 127 2.63 3.98 -20.73
CA GLN A 127 3.27 3.18 -21.77
C GLN A 127 4.70 2.77 -21.43
N ASN A 128 5.14 3.03 -20.19
CA ASN A 128 6.45 2.63 -19.69
C ASN A 128 7.62 3.30 -20.45
N THR A 129 7.37 4.45 -21.08
CA THR A 129 8.34 5.13 -21.95
C THR A 129 9.29 6.04 -21.17
N VAL A 130 8.78 6.68 -20.12
CA VAL A 130 9.54 7.59 -19.24
C VAL A 130 10.28 6.82 -18.16
N GLU A 131 9.59 5.88 -17.52
CA GLU A 131 10.14 5.09 -16.42
C GLU A 131 9.78 3.63 -16.60
N LYS A 132 10.81 2.83 -16.90
CA LYS A 132 10.67 1.41 -17.18
C LYS A 132 10.50 0.63 -15.88
N LEU A 133 9.25 0.32 -15.54
CA LEU A 133 8.91 -0.66 -14.53
C LEU A 133 8.74 -2.04 -15.17
N THR A 134 9.23 -3.08 -14.49
CA THR A 134 9.14 -4.47 -14.98
C THR A 134 7.70 -4.95 -15.09
N HIS A 135 6.83 -4.54 -14.16
CA HIS A 135 5.39 -4.86 -14.19
C HIS A 135 4.54 -3.83 -14.95
N GLY A 136 5.14 -2.73 -15.38
CA GLY A 136 4.47 -1.61 -16.02
C GLY A 136 3.54 -0.82 -15.09
N TRP A 137 2.63 -0.08 -15.72
CA TRP A 137 1.71 0.85 -15.06
C TRP A 137 0.26 0.44 -15.30
N PHE A 138 -0.55 0.58 -14.25
CA PHE A 138 -2.00 0.37 -14.29
C PHE A 138 -2.73 1.69 -14.07
N LEU A 139 -3.85 1.88 -14.75
CA LEU A 139 -4.70 3.06 -14.55
C LEU A 139 -5.99 2.66 -13.88
N VAL A 140 -6.35 3.39 -12.82
CA VAL A 140 -7.60 3.15 -12.08
C VAL A 140 -8.34 4.45 -11.84
N LYS A 141 -9.68 4.36 -11.91
CA LYS A 141 -10.58 5.45 -11.58
C LYS A 141 -11.28 5.12 -10.27
N ASN A 142 -10.96 5.89 -9.23
CA ASN A 142 -11.61 5.80 -7.93
C ASN A 142 -12.87 6.66 -7.88
N ARG A 143 -13.71 6.44 -6.85
CA ARG A 143 -14.89 7.28 -6.61
C ARG A 143 -14.45 8.67 -6.17
N SER A 144 -15.07 9.70 -6.74
CA SER A 144 -14.84 11.08 -6.35
C SER A 144 -15.58 11.41 -5.05
N THR A 145 -15.16 12.46 -4.35
CA THR A 145 -15.82 12.92 -3.11
C THR A 145 -17.28 13.33 -3.33
N GLN A 146 -17.66 13.63 -4.57
CA GLN A 146 -19.03 13.85 -4.98
C GLN A 146 -19.79 12.52 -5.11
N ASP A 147 -19.25 11.53 -5.81
CA ASP A 147 -19.82 10.18 -5.91
C ASP A 147 -20.05 9.51 -4.55
N LEU A 148 -19.17 9.79 -3.57
CA LEU A 148 -19.35 9.34 -2.19
C LEU A 148 -20.57 9.99 -1.51
N ARG A 149 -20.83 11.27 -1.79
CA ARG A 149 -22.01 11.99 -1.27
C ARG A 149 -23.29 11.53 -1.95
N ASP A 150 -23.20 11.23 -3.23
CA ASP A 150 -24.32 10.77 -4.05
C ASP A 150 -24.65 9.26 -3.85
N GLY A 151 -23.87 8.57 -3.01
CA GLY A 151 -24.14 7.18 -2.63
C GLY A 151 -23.88 6.15 -3.73
N VAL A 152 -23.06 6.49 -4.73
CA VAL A 152 -22.81 5.64 -5.90
C VAL A 152 -22.27 4.27 -5.50
N THR A 153 -22.91 3.21 -5.98
CA THR A 153 -22.53 1.83 -5.65
C THR A 153 -21.22 1.42 -6.32
N LEU A 154 -20.59 0.35 -5.80
CA LEU A 154 -19.38 -0.23 -6.40
C LEU A 154 -19.60 -0.71 -7.84
N GLN A 155 -20.80 -1.19 -8.17
CA GLN A 155 -21.11 -1.68 -9.51
C GLN A 155 -21.23 -0.52 -10.51
N GLU A 156 -21.88 0.57 -10.13
CA GLU A 156 -21.96 1.78 -10.95
C GLU A 156 -20.58 2.40 -11.18
N ARG A 157 -19.69 2.35 -10.18
CA ARG A 157 -18.29 2.74 -10.34
C ARG A 157 -17.60 1.90 -11.42
N ASP A 158 -17.76 0.58 -11.39
CA ASP A 158 -17.12 -0.31 -12.37
C ASP A 158 -17.61 -0.04 -13.80
N VAL A 159 -18.90 0.27 -13.97
CA VAL A 159 -19.48 0.62 -15.28
C VAL A 159 -18.94 1.98 -15.75
N SER A 160 -18.96 2.99 -14.88
CA SER A 160 -18.43 4.33 -15.17
C SER A 160 -16.94 4.30 -15.51
N GLU A 161 -16.16 3.49 -14.78
CA GLU A 161 -14.73 3.27 -15.04
C GLU A 161 -14.52 2.68 -16.44
N LYS A 162 -15.27 1.63 -16.78
CA LYS A 162 -15.16 1.00 -18.10
C LYS A 162 -15.55 1.96 -19.23
N SER A 163 -16.67 2.67 -19.09
CA SER A 163 -17.11 3.65 -20.07
C SER A 163 -16.11 4.79 -20.24
N PHE A 164 -15.46 5.23 -19.15
CA PHE A 164 -14.42 6.27 -19.20
C PHE A 164 -13.21 5.80 -20.01
N PHE A 165 -12.69 4.61 -19.74
CA PHE A 165 -11.53 4.09 -20.48
C PHE A 165 -11.86 3.74 -21.94
N ASP A 166 -13.11 3.40 -22.25
CA ASP A 166 -13.55 3.12 -23.62
C ASP A 166 -13.83 4.40 -24.44
N THR A 167 -14.33 5.47 -23.80
CA THR A 167 -14.82 6.68 -24.51
C THR A 167 -13.80 7.83 -24.51
N THR A 168 -13.02 7.96 -23.44
CA THR A 168 -12.14 9.12 -23.25
C THR A 168 -10.78 8.90 -23.92
N SER A 169 -10.53 9.63 -25.01
CA SER A 169 -9.17 9.79 -25.55
C SER A 169 -8.34 10.65 -24.59
N PRO A 170 -7.05 10.35 -24.30
CA PRO A 170 -6.18 9.35 -24.95
C PRO A 170 -6.15 7.96 -24.28
N TRP A 171 -6.95 7.74 -23.24
CA TRP A 171 -6.91 6.51 -22.43
C TRP A 171 -7.40 5.27 -23.17
N ASN A 172 -8.21 5.46 -24.22
CA ASN A 172 -8.69 4.40 -25.12
C ASN A 172 -7.58 3.67 -25.88
N VAL A 173 -6.39 4.25 -26.00
CA VAL A 173 -5.21 3.63 -26.66
C VAL A 173 -4.58 2.55 -25.76
N LEU A 174 -4.83 2.60 -24.45
CA LEU A 174 -4.23 1.67 -23.51
C LEU A 174 -4.91 0.30 -23.54
N SER A 175 -4.12 -0.75 -23.28
CA SER A 175 -4.63 -2.12 -23.24
C SER A 175 -5.66 -2.30 -22.13
N LYS A 176 -6.79 -2.93 -22.44
CA LYS A 176 -7.88 -3.22 -21.48
C LYS A 176 -7.44 -4.05 -20.28
N GLU A 177 -6.32 -4.77 -20.41
CA GLU A 177 -5.71 -5.56 -19.34
C GLU A 177 -4.91 -4.72 -18.33
N ARG A 178 -4.57 -3.48 -18.67
CA ARG A 178 -3.80 -2.53 -17.83
C ARG A 178 -4.66 -1.41 -17.27
N VAL A 179 -5.94 -1.36 -17.62
CA VAL A 179 -6.89 -0.37 -17.13
C VAL A 179 -7.98 -1.03 -16.28
N GLY A 180 -8.41 -0.31 -15.25
CA GLY A 180 -9.49 -0.70 -14.37
C GLY A 180 -9.06 -1.52 -13.16
N VAL A 181 -9.83 -1.37 -12.08
CA VAL A 181 -9.51 -2.01 -10.79
C VAL A 181 -9.61 -3.54 -10.87
N LYS A 182 -10.54 -4.10 -11.66
CA LYS A 182 -10.68 -5.57 -11.80
C LYS A 182 -9.44 -6.22 -12.40
N SER A 183 -8.86 -5.59 -13.42
CA SER A 183 -7.64 -6.05 -14.08
C SER A 183 -6.45 -5.95 -13.12
N LEU A 184 -6.34 -4.84 -12.40
CA LEU A 184 -5.32 -4.64 -11.37
C LEU A 184 -5.41 -5.70 -10.27
N ILE A 185 -6.59 -5.94 -9.67
CA ILE A 185 -6.78 -6.96 -8.63
C ILE A 185 -6.36 -8.34 -9.15
N ARG A 186 -6.79 -8.73 -10.35
CA ARG A 186 -6.43 -10.03 -10.94
C ARG A 186 -4.92 -10.16 -11.12
N PHE A 187 -4.24 -9.11 -11.55
CA PHE A 187 -2.80 -9.10 -11.72
C PHE A 187 -2.08 -9.18 -10.37
N LEU A 188 -2.48 -8.35 -9.40
CA LEU A 188 -1.91 -8.35 -8.05
C LEU A 188 -2.08 -9.68 -7.34
N SER A 189 -3.25 -10.32 -7.46
CA SER A 189 -3.46 -11.65 -6.88
C SER A 189 -2.52 -12.70 -7.48
N LYS A 190 -2.30 -12.67 -8.80
CA LYS A 190 -1.34 -13.58 -9.46
C LYS A 190 0.09 -13.30 -9.03
N LEU A 191 0.47 -12.02 -8.97
CA LEU A 191 1.80 -11.60 -8.57
C LEU A 191 2.09 -12.00 -7.12
N LEU A 192 1.15 -11.71 -6.20
CA LEU A 192 1.23 -12.09 -4.80
C LEU A 192 1.36 -13.61 -4.64
N LEU A 193 0.54 -14.39 -5.35
CA LEU A 193 0.63 -15.85 -5.29
C LEU A 193 1.98 -16.37 -5.80
N SER A 194 2.49 -15.80 -6.90
CA SER A 194 3.82 -16.17 -7.41
C SER A 194 4.94 -15.81 -6.43
N HIS A 195 4.81 -14.68 -5.73
CA HIS A 195 5.80 -14.23 -4.76
C HIS A 195 5.78 -15.12 -3.51
N ILE A 196 4.60 -15.38 -2.96
CA ILE A 196 4.41 -16.31 -1.84
C ILE A 196 4.99 -17.68 -2.19
N ARG A 197 4.71 -18.22 -3.39
CA ARG A 197 5.21 -19.54 -3.78
C ARG A 197 6.74 -19.61 -3.87
N LYS A 198 7.40 -18.52 -4.28
CA LYS A 198 8.88 -18.46 -4.33
C LYS A 198 9.49 -18.37 -2.93
N GLU A 199 8.86 -17.59 -2.05
CA GLU A 199 9.35 -17.33 -0.69
C GLU A 199 8.94 -18.41 0.33
N PHE A 200 7.92 -19.21 0.04
CA PHE A 200 7.38 -20.21 0.97
C PHE A 200 8.43 -21.23 1.46
N PRO A 201 9.30 -21.81 0.62
CA PRO A 201 10.31 -22.75 1.09
C PRO A 201 11.29 -22.12 2.08
N ALA A 202 11.73 -20.89 1.79
CA ALA A 202 12.63 -20.15 2.67
C ALA A 202 11.96 -19.85 4.02
N LEU A 203 10.68 -19.45 4.01
CA LEU A 203 9.89 -19.22 5.21
C LEU A 203 9.75 -20.49 6.06
N SER A 204 9.45 -21.63 5.44
CA SER A 204 9.35 -22.91 6.15
C SER A 204 10.66 -23.26 6.85
N SER A 205 11.80 -23.14 6.15
CA SER A 205 13.11 -23.40 6.76
C SER A 205 13.44 -22.42 7.89
N GLU A 206 13.08 -21.14 7.75
CA GLU A 206 13.27 -20.14 8.80
C GLU A 206 12.42 -20.44 10.05
N ILE A 207 11.16 -20.83 9.86
CA ILE A 207 10.27 -21.22 10.96
C ILE A 207 10.80 -22.47 11.67
N GLU A 208 11.24 -23.49 10.93
CA GLU A 208 11.84 -24.69 11.52
C GLU A 208 13.10 -24.37 12.32
N ALA A 209 13.96 -23.48 11.83
CA ALA A 209 15.13 -23.01 12.55
C ALA A 209 14.77 -22.26 13.84
N LEU A 210 13.75 -21.38 13.79
CA LEU A 210 13.25 -20.66 14.96
C LEU A 210 12.62 -21.59 15.99
N VAL A 211 11.86 -22.59 15.55
CA VAL A 211 11.30 -23.63 16.43
C VAL A 211 12.43 -24.39 17.12
N LYS A 212 13.44 -24.83 16.37
CA LYS A 212 14.60 -25.53 16.93
C LYS A 212 15.34 -24.69 17.97
N LYS A 213 15.62 -23.42 17.65
CA LYS A 213 16.26 -22.47 18.58
C LYS A 213 15.44 -22.27 19.85
N THR A 214 14.12 -22.12 19.71
CA THR A 214 13.21 -21.94 20.85
C THR A 214 13.15 -23.20 21.71
N GLN A 215 13.17 -24.39 21.10
CA GLN A 215 13.23 -25.66 21.83
C GLN A 215 14.56 -25.85 22.56
N GLU A 216 15.69 -25.44 21.96
CA GLU A 216 17.00 -25.44 22.61
C GLU A 216 17.02 -24.48 23.81
N GLN A 217 16.47 -23.28 23.65
CA GLN A 217 16.30 -22.33 24.76
C GLN A 217 15.40 -22.90 25.86
N LEU A 218 14.26 -23.51 25.49
CA LEU A 218 13.34 -24.13 26.44
C LEU A 218 14.00 -25.25 27.25
N LYS A 219 14.81 -26.10 26.60
CA LYS A 219 15.62 -27.13 27.28
C LYS A 219 16.62 -26.51 28.26
N GLY A 220 17.19 -25.34 27.93
CA GLY A 220 18.08 -24.58 28.80
C GLY A 220 17.40 -24.05 30.07
N TYR A 221 16.09 -23.83 30.05
CA TYR A 221 15.32 -23.39 31.23
C TYR A 221 14.97 -24.54 32.20
N GLY A 222 15.21 -25.80 31.83
CA GLY A 222 14.97 -26.98 32.67
C GLY A 222 13.49 -27.37 32.78
N GLU A 223 13.21 -28.33 33.67
CA GLU A 223 11.84 -28.81 33.92
C GLU A 223 10.98 -27.75 34.64
N PRO A 224 9.70 -27.59 34.26
CA PRO A 224 8.80 -26.67 34.93
C PRO A 224 8.61 -27.08 36.40
N ARG A 225 8.98 -26.19 37.32
CA ARG A 225 8.80 -26.41 38.77
C ARG A 225 7.33 -26.23 39.16
N GLN A 226 6.54 -27.29 39.00
CA GLN A 226 5.09 -27.25 39.24
C GLN A 226 4.68 -27.38 40.71
N THR A 227 5.59 -27.80 41.61
CA THR A 227 5.25 -28.01 43.04
C THR A 227 5.86 -26.93 43.93
N LEU A 228 5.12 -26.53 44.98
CA LEU A 228 5.56 -25.58 46.01
C LEU A 228 6.90 -25.97 46.66
N SER A 229 7.19 -27.27 46.75
CA SER A 229 8.46 -27.80 47.26
C SER A 229 9.65 -27.59 46.31
N GLN A 230 9.41 -27.47 45.01
CA GLN A 230 10.44 -27.20 43.99
C GLN A 230 10.69 -25.69 43.79
N GLN A 231 9.71 -24.83 44.09
CA GLN A 231 9.86 -23.37 44.05
C GLN A 231 10.61 -22.79 45.26
N ARG A 232 10.70 -23.53 46.38
CA ARG A 232 11.36 -23.08 47.62
C ARG A 232 12.87 -23.37 47.69
N ARG A 233 13.45 -24.00 46.68
CA ARG A 233 14.89 -24.28 46.55
C ARG A 233 15.50 -23.46 45.43
#